data_AF-A0A1C4YFT3-F1
#
_entry.id   AF-A0A1C4YFT3-F1
#
_cell.length_a   1.000
_cell.length_b   1.000
_cell.length_c   1.000
_cell.angle_alpha   90.00
_cell.angle_beta   90.00
_cell.angle_gamma   90.00
#
_symmetry.space_group_name_H-M   'P 1'
#
loop_
_entity.id
_entity.type
_entity.pdbx_description
1 polymer ?
#
loop_
_entity_poly.entity_id
_entity_poly.type
_entity_poly.pdbx_seq_one_letter_code
_entity_poly.pdbx_strand_id
1 'polypeptide(L)'
;MLADDIVVVDGGDVLAGPRCVDLREPVPGLDLPTRAVRDATRLRVTLPGIAPRLPLGGWLFLRWGDGPALTPVGPADLLARLAARRSLPELPSDPAALLALAGLPGYDLTRPRDWAALDATHRLLDAALSTPATTTPAPPAPATTTPAPPVPASTTVAPIASASTTAALIDTAATTPAGAGR
;
A
#
# COMPACT_ATOMS: atom_id res chain seq x y z
N MET A 1 -8.33 -1.52 -10.49
CA MET A 1 -6.91 -1.53 -10.07
C MET A 1 -6.45 -0.09 -9.89
N LEU A 2 -5.72 0.15 -8.80
CA LEU A 2 -5.35 1.47 -8.30
C LEU A 2 -3.94 1.87 -8.73
N ALA A 3 -3.01 0.91 -8.74
CA ALA A 3 -1.69 1.00 -9.35
C ALA A 3 -1.16 -0.42 -9.70
N ASP A 4 -0.21 -0.50 -10.64
CA ASP A 4 0.41 -1.78 -11.07
C ASP A 4 1.78 -1.99 -10.39
N ASP A 5 2.65 -0.98 -10.48
CA ASP A 5 4.03 -1.09 -10.01
C ASP A 5 4.28 -0.36 -8.67
N ILE A 6 3.73 0.86 -8.50
CA ILE A 6 3.97 1.71 -7.33
C ILE A 6 2.65 2.31 -6.85
N VAL A 7 2.37 2.16 -5.55
CA VAL A 7 1.26 2.81 -4.86
C VAL A 7 1.79 4.08 -4.18
N VAL A 8 1.10 5.21 -4.42
CA VAL A 8 1.36 6.47 -3.71
C VAL A 8 0.30 6.65 -2.65
N VAL A 9 0.75 6.81 -1.40
CA VAL A 9 -0.12 6.98 -0.24
C VAL A 9 0.08 8.38 0.32
N ASP A 10 -1.04 9.03 0.65
CA ASP A 10 -1.09 10.32 1.31
C ASP A 10 -2.01 10.21 2.53
N GLY A 11 -1.39 10.05 3.71
CA GLY A 11 -2.10 9.72 4.94
C GLY A 11 -2.76 8.33 4.86
N GLY A 12 -4.09 8.30 4.98
CA GLY A 12 -4.90 7.08 4.86
C GLY A 12 -5.46 6.82 3.46
N ASP A 13 -5.17 7.70 2.50
CA ASP A 13 -5.66 7.59 1.14
C ASP A 13 -4.58 7.09 0.19
N VAL A 14 -5.01 6.40 -0.86
CA VAL A 14 -4.21 6.07 -2.02
C VAL A 14 -4.60 6.95 -3.19
N LEU A 15 -3.59 7.43 -3.92
CA LEU A 15 -3.77 8.16 -5.17
C LEU A 15 -3.91 7.19 -6.35
N ALA A 16 -4.88 7.45 -7.21
CA ALA A 16 -5.09 6.64 -8.41
C ALA A 16 -3.94 6.85 -9.41
N GLY A 17 -3.26 5.74 -9.74
CA GLY A 17 -2.26 5.70 -10.81
C GLY A 17 -2.88 5.53 -12.20
N PRO A 18 -2.04 5.29 -13.22
CA PRO A 18 -2.49 4.98 -14.57
C PRO A 18 -3.49 3.84 -14.60
N ARG A 19 -4.61 4.02 -15.31
CA ARG A 19 -5.72 3.07 -15.35
C ARG A 19 -5.52 2.00 -16.41
N CYS A 20 -4.54 1.14 -16.16
CA CYS A 20 -4.26 -0.01 -17.00
C CYS A 20 -3.66 -1.17 -16.20
N VAL A 21 -3.70 -2.38 -16.76
CA VAL A 21 -3.01 -3.58 -16.25
C VAL A 21 -2.08 -4.11 -17.34
N ASP A 22 -0.81 -4.36 -17.01
CA ASP A 22 0.13 -5.02 -17.92
C ASP A 22 0.12 -6.54 -17.71
N LEU A 23 -0.59 -7.26 -18.58
CA LEU A 23 -0.62 -8.72 -18.58
C LEU A 23 0.63 -9.31 -19.23
N ARG A 24 1.10 -10.44 -18.73
CA ARG A 24 2.20 -11.21 -19.36
C ARG A 24 1.72 -12.10 -20.49
N GLU A 25 0.50 -12.57 -20.39
CA GLU A 25 -0.16 -13.47 -21.33
C GLU A 25 -1.64 -13.08 -21.43
N PRO A 26 -2.31 -13.42 -22.55
CA PRO A 26 -3.75 -13.24 -22.67
C PRO A 26 -4.50 -14.01 -21.58
N VAL A 27 -5.64 -13.47 -21.15
CA VAL A 27 -6.56 -14.18 -20.25
C VAL A 27 -7.34 -15.21 -21.07
N PRO A 28 -7.28 -16.52 -20.75
CA PRO A 28 -8.01 -17.53 -21.48
C PRO A 28 -9.53 -17.26 -21.48
N GLY A 29 -10.16 -17.40 -22.65
CA GLY A 29 -11.61 -17.26 -22.80
C GLY A 29 -12.14 -15.81 -22.76
N LEU A 30 -11.26 -14.80 -22.73
CA LEU A 30 -11.67 -13.40 -22.68
C LEU A 30 -11.01 -12.60 -23.81
N ASP A 31 -11.83 -11.99 -24.66
CA ASP A 31 -11.36 -11.07 -25.71
C ASP A 31 -11.33 -9.64 -25.17
N LEU A 32 -10.21 -9.28 -24.55
CA LEU A 32 -10.00 -7.93 -24.02
C LEU A 32 -9.28 -7.06 -25.07
N PRO A 33 -9.74 -5.81 -25.29
CA PRO A 33 -8.98 -4.86 -26.09
C PRO A 33 -7.64 -4.59 -25.41
N THR A 34 -6.56 -5.08 -26.03
CA THR A 34 -5.20 -5.00 -25.49
C THR A 34 -4.28 -4.28 -26.45
N ARG A 35 -3.23 -3.66 -25.90
CA ARG A 35 -2.15 -3.05 -26.66
C ARG A 35 -0.81 -3.62 -26.20
N ALA A 36 0.04 -4.03 -27.15
CA ALA A 36 1.41 -4.43 -26.85
C ALA A 36 2.21 -3.25 -26.25
N VAL A 37 2.89 -3.49 -25.12
CA VAL A 37 3.75 -2.52 -24.42
C VAL A 37 5.03 -3.19 -23.94
N ARG A 38 6.02 -2.39 -23.50
CA ARG A 38 7.35 -2.87 -23.05
C ARG A 38 7.98 -3.82 -24.08
N ASP A 39 8.21 -3.30 -25.29
CA ASP A 39 8.76 -4.06 -26.43
C ASP A 39 7.95 -5.33 -26.76
N ALA A 40 6.61 -5.22 -26.67
CA ALA A 40 5.65 -6.30 -26.90
C ALA A 40 5.78 -7.51 -25.95
N THR A 41 6.50 -7.37 -24.83
CA THR A 41 6.58 -8.42 -23.79
C THR A 41 5.38 -8.41 -22.84
N ARG A 42 4.52 -7.40 -22.94
CA ARG A 42 3.31 -7.24 -22.12
C ARG A 42 2.12 -6.79 -22.97
N LEU A 43 0.94 -7.17 -22.53
CA LEU A 43 -0.35 -6.75 -23.07
C LEU A 43 -1.02 -5.80 -22.08
N ARG A 44 -1.14 -4.53 -22.46
CA ARG A 44 -1.81 -3.53 -21.64
C ARG A 44 -3.31 -3.54 -21.89
N VAL A 45 -4.07 -3.75 -20.83
CA VAL A 45 -5.54 -3.60 -20.80
C VAL A 45 -5.87 -2.26 -20.18
N THR A 46 -6.69 -1.44 -20.84
CA THR A 46 -7.18 -0.17 -20.27
C THR A 46 -8.34 -0.44 -19.31
N LEU A 47 -8.38 0.25 -18.17
CA LEU A 47 -9.43 0.13 -17.18
C LEU A 47 -10.34 1.37 -17.16
N PRO A 48 -11.64 1.24 -16.82
CA PRO A 48 -12.53 2.38 -16.62
C PRO A 48 -12.04 3.32 -15.53
N GLY A 49 -12.31 4.63 -15.63
CA GLY A 49 -11.94 5.65 -14.62
C GLY A 49 -12.47 5.35 -13.20
N ILE A 50 -11.79 5.89 -12.18
CA ILE A 50 -12.17 5.80 -10.75
C ILE A 50 -11.90 7.16 -10.09
N ALA A 51 -12.37 7.34 -8.85
CA ALA A 51 -12.04 8.51 -8.05
C ALA A 51 -10.51 8.67 -7.91
N PRO A 52 -9.98 9.90 -7.97
CA PRO A 52 -8.53 10.15 -7.91
C PRO A 52 -7.91 9.79 -6.55
N ARG A 53 -8.73 9.70 -5.49
CA ARG A 53 -8.35 9.31 -4.14
C ARG A 53 -9.31 8.24 -3.63
N LEU A 54 -8.77 7.22 -2.98
CA LEU A 54 -9.54 6.12 -2.38
C LEU A 54 -8.94 5.75 -1.02
N PRO A 55 -9.75 5.37 -0.02
CA PRO A 55 -9.22 4.96 1.27
C PRO A 55 -8.38 3.67 1.15
N LEU A 56 -7.24 3.62 1.84
CA LEU A 56 -6.41 2.42 1.91
C LEU A 56 -6.99 1.41 2.89
N GLY A 57 -7.50 0.28 2.38
CA GLY A 57 -8.10 -0.77 3.21
C GLY A 57 -7.10 -1.76 3.84
N GLY A 58 -5.84 -1.78 3.39
CA GLY A 58 -4.83 -2.71 3.86
C GLY A 58 -3.94 -3.26 2.74
N TRP A 59 -3.32 -4.41 3.01
CA TRP A 59 -2.25 -4.97 2.20
C TRP A 59 -2.49 -6.43 1.84
N LEU A 60 -2.21 -6.78 0.59
CA LEU A 60 -2.20 -8.17 0.10
C LEU A 60 -0.83 -8.47 -0.49
N PHE A 61 -0.13 -9.44 0.06
CA PHE A 61 1.15 -9.92 -0.43
C PHE A 61 0.93 -11.22 -1.22
N LEU A 62 1.04 -11.14 -2.54
CA LEU A 62 0.85 -12.30 -3.40
C LEU A 62 2.00 -13.30 -3.25
N ARG A 63 1.66 -14.57 -3.04
CA ARG A 63 2.56 -15.73 -3.03
C ARG A 63 2.04 -16.77 -4.01
N TRP A 64 2.95 -17.50 -4.63
CA TRP A 64 2.59 -18.65 -5.46
C TRP A 64 2.61 -19.91 -4.61
N GLY A 65 1.62 -20.77 -4.78
CA GLY A 65 1.51 -22.06 -4.08
C GLY A 65 0.44 -22.95 -4.71
N ASP A 66 0.17 -24.09 -4.08
CA ASP A 66 -0.66 -25.15 -4.67
C ASP A 66 -2.17 -24.87 -4.62
N GLY A 67 -2.59 -23.92 -3.78
CA GLY A 67 -3.99 -23.57 -3.64
C GLY A 67 -4.22 -22.14 -3.12
N PRO A 68 -5.43 -21.59 -3.32
CA PRO A 68 -5.83 -20.31 -2.72
C PRO A 68 -5.81 -20.39 -1.19
N ALA A 69 -5.06 -19.51 -0.55
CA ALA A 69 -5.04 -19.36 0.90
C ALA A 69 -4.82 -17.89 1.29
N LEU A 70 -5.40 -17.48 2.41
CA LEU A 70 -5.20 -16.16 2.99
C LEU A 70 -4.69 -16.31 4.41
N THR A 71 -3.54 -15.74 4.71
CA THR A 71 -2.94 -15.80 6.05
C THR A 71 -2.71 -14.39 6.56
N PRO A 72 -3.26 -13.99 7.72
CA PRO A 72 -2.98 -12.69 8.31
C PRO A 72 -1.48 -12.48 8.54
N VAL A 73 -1.02 -11.24 8.31
CA VAL A 73 0.36 -10.81 8.59
C VAL A 73 0.34 -9.98 9.87
N GLY A 74 1.19 -10.34 10.83
CA GLY A 74 1.30 -9.59 12.08
C GLY A 74 1.85 -8.16 11.85
N PRO A 75 1.50 -7.17 12.70
CA PRO A 75 1.92 -5.79 12.50
C PRO A 75 3.44 -5.57 12.39
N ALA A 76 4.24 -6.30 13.18
CA ALA A 76 5.70 -6.21 13.13
C ALA A 76 6.27 -6.73 11.79
N ASP A 77 5.76 -7.86 11.31
CA ASP A 77 6.12 -8.42 9.99
C ASP A 77 5.68 -7.50 8.86
N LEU A 78 4.49 -6.91 8.99
CA LEU A 78 3.97 -5.95 8.04
C LEU A 78 4.86 -4.71 7.96
N LEU A 79 5.23 -4.13 9.11
CA LEU A 79 6.16 -3.00 9.17
C LEU A 79 7.49 -3.30 8.48
N ALA A 80 8.11 -4.44 8.80
CA ALA A 80 9.36 -4.86 8.18
C ALA A 80 9.21 -5.01 6.65
N ARG A 81 8.09 -5.60 6.20
CA ARG A 81 7.78 -5.78 4.78
C ARG A 81 7.57 -4.47 4.04
N LEU A 82 6.89 -3.49 4.65
CA LEU A 82 6.66 -2.17 4.06
C LEU A 82 7.96 -1.37 3.99
N ALA A 83 8.76 -1.38 5.06
CA ALA A 83 10.08 -0.75 5.09
C ALA A 83 10.98 -1.25 3.95
N ALA A 84 10.98 -2.57 3.69
CA ALA A 84 11.77 -3.19 2.64
C ALA A 84 11.25 -2.94 1.20
N ARG A 85 10.04 -2.40 1.03
CA ARG A 85 9.38 -2.21 -0.28
C ARG A 85 9.28 -0.74 -0.70
N ARG A 86 10.04 0.15 -0.06
CA ARG A 86 10.12 1.55 -0.46
C ARG A 86 10.81 1.66 -1.82
N SER A 87 10.10 2.18 -2.82
CA SER A 87 10.62 2.34 -4.18
C SER A 87 11.67 3.46 -4.30
N LEU A 88 11.62 4.45 -3.42
CA LEU A 88 12.53 5.61 -3.38
C LEU A 88 13.02 5.82 -1.94
N PRO A 89 13.96 4.98 -1.46
CA PRO A 89 14.45 5.05 -0.07
C PRO A 89 15.19 6.36 0.25
N GLU A 90 15.73 7.04 -0.74
CA GLU A 90 16.43 8.32 -0.65
C GLU A 90 15.52 9.50 -0.33
N LEU A 91 14.22 9.39 -0.62
CA LEU A 91 13.27 10.43 -0.26
C LEU A 91 13.00 10.40 1.25
N PRO A 92 12.85 11.57 1.90
CA PRO A 92 12.41 11.64 3.28
C PRO A 92 11.08 10.90 3.45
N SER A 93 10.99 10.08 4.50
CA SER A 93 9.75 9.41 4.90
C SER A 93 9.49 9.69 6.36
N ASP A 94 8.26 10.07 6.69
CA ASP A 94 7.82 10.15 8.08
C ASP A 94 7.71 8.72 8.67
N PRO A 95 8.48 8.37 9.72
CA PRO A 95 8.37 7.07 10.37
C PRO A 95 6.97 6.81 10.95
N ALA A 96 6.26 7.86 11.40
CA ALA A 96 4.92 7.73 11.94
C ALA A 96 3.91 7.30 10.86
N ALA A 97 4.06 7.80 9.63
CA ALA A 97 3.27 7.36 8.49
C ALA A 97 3.48 5.86 8.22
N LEU A 98 4.72 5.36 8.27
CA LEU A 98 4.99 3.94 8.06
C LEU A 98 4.38 3.05 9.16
N LEU A 99 4.41 3.51 10.42
CA LEU A 99 3.74 2.84 11.53
C LEU A 99 2.23 2.83 11.36
N ALA A 100 1.62 3.95 10.95
CA ALA A 100 0.19 4.03 10.67
C ALA A 100 -0.22 3.03 9.57
N LEU A 101 0.58 2.93 8.50
CA LEU A 101 0.35 1.97 7.41
C LEU A 101 0.49 0.52 7.85
N ALA A 102 1.43 0.23 8.76
CA ALA A 102 1.60 -1.09 9.36
C ALA A 102 0.50 -1.45 10.38
N GLY A 103 -0.32 -0.47 10.80
CA GLY A 103 -1.51 -0.70 11.60
C GLY A 103 -2.73 -1.19 10.81
N LEU A 104 -2.68 -1.12 9.47
CA LEU A 104 -3.75 -1.61 8.61
C LEU A 104 -3.71 -3.14 8.46
N PRO A 105 -4.84 -3.80 8.15
CA PRO A 105 -4.86 -5.23 7.88
C PRO A 105 -3.87 -5.61 6.77
N GLY A 106 -3.17 -6.73 6.95
CA GLY A 106 -2.27 -7.29 5.97
C GLY A 106 -2.45 -8.79 5.84
N TYR A 107 -2.38 -9.33 4.63
CA TYR A 107 -2.50 -10.76 4.38
C TYR A 107 -1.48 -11.26 3.36
N ASP A 108 -0.97 -12.46 3.58
CA ASP A 108 -0.34 -13.29 2.55
C ASP A 108 -1.44 -13.98 1.74
N LEU A 109 -1.59 -13.60 0.47
CA LEU A 109 -2.49 -14.24 -0.48
C LEU A 109 -1.69 -15.26 -1.28
N THR A 110 -1.84 -16.54 -0.97
CA THR A 110 -1.25 -17.63 -1.75
C THR A 110 -2.23 -18.09 -2.82
N ARG A 111 -1.78 -18.32 -4.06
CA ARG A 111 -2.58 -18.97 -5.11
C ARG A 111 -1.70 -19.66 -6.16
N PRO A 112 -2.24 -20.60 -6.95
CA PRO A 112 -1.55 -21.12 -8.13
C PRO A 112 -1.33 -20.07 -9.21
N ARG A 113 -0.33 -20.29 -10.07
CA ARG A 113 -0.13 -19.54 -11.34
C ARG A 113 -1.08 -20.05 -12.43
N ASP A 114 -2.35 -20.17 -12.08
CA ASP A 114 -3.40 -20.69 -12.96
C ASP A 114 -4.60 -19.75 -12.91
N TRP A 115 -5.13 -19.41 -14.08
CA TRP A 115 -6.33 -18.59 -14.26
C TRP A 115 -7.56 -19.27 -13.65
N ALA A 116 -7.65 -20.60 -13.67
CA ALA A 116 -8.76 -21.35 -13.09
C ALA A 116 -8.89 -21.16 -11.57
N ALA A 117 -7.82 -20.74 -10.88
CA ALA A 117 -7.81 -20.47 -9.45
C ALA A 117 -8.35 -19.07 -9.07
N LEU A 118 -8.67 -18.20 -10.04
CA LEU A 118 -9.11 -16.83 -9.77
C LEU A 118 -10.45 -16.76 -9.03
N ASP A 119 -11.44 -17.55 -9.43
CA ASP A 119 -12.77 -17.51 -8.79
C ASP A 119 -12.69 -17.94 -7.32
N ALA A 120 -11.92 -18.99 -7.04
CA ALA A 120 -11.69 -19.45 -5.68
C ALA A 120 -10.92 -18.41 -4.85
N THR A 121 -9.95 -17.73 -5.47
CA THR A 121 -9.21 -16.61 -4.86
C THR A 121 -10.13 -15.44 -4.53
N HIS A 122 -11.01 -15.06 -5.46
CA HIS A 122 -11.96 -13.96 -5.29
C HIS A 122 -12.92 -14.22 -4.14
N ARG A 123 -13.54 -15.41 -4.07
CA ARG A 123 -14.43 -15.79 -2.97
C ARG A 123 -13.75 -15.69 -1.60
N LEU A 124 -12.47 -16.07 -1.53
CA LEU A 124 -11.69 -16.00 -0.31
C LEU A 124 -11.37 -14.56 0.10
N LEU A 125 -11.11 -13.66 -0.87
CA LEU A 125 -10.98 -12.23 -0.60
C LEU A 125 -12.30 -11.61 -0.15
N ASP A 126 -13.41 -11.92 -0.83
CA ASP A 126 -14.74 -11.42 -0.45
C ASP A 126 -15.09 -11.80 0.98
N ALA A 127 -14.87 -13.06 1.36
CA ALA A 127 -15.14 -13.54 2.71
C ALA A 127 -14.29 -12.81 3.77
N ALA A 128 -13.01 -12.59 3.48
CA ALA A 128 -12.11 -11.90 4.41
C ALA A 128 -12.42 -10.40 4.55
N LEU A 129 -12.76 -9.73 3.44
CA LEU A 129 -13.00 -8.29 3.39
C LEU A 129 -14.42 -7.89 3.80
N SER A 130 -15.38 -8.81 3.71
CA SER A 130 -16.76 -8.59 4.17
C SER A 130 -16.93 -8.88 5.66
N THR A 131 -15.95 -9.52 6.31
CA THR A 131 -16.00 -9.75 7.75
C THR A 131 -15.74 -8.41 8.44
N PRO A 132 -16.69 -7.87 9.23
CA PRO A 132 -16.45 -6.63 9.95
C PRO A 132 -15.24 -6.84 10.85
N ALA A 133 -14.29 -5.89 10.82
CA ALA A 133 -13.13 -5.94 11.68
C ALA A 133 -13.62 -6.08 13.13
N THR A 134 -13.35 -7.24 13.75
CA THR A 134 -13.60 -7.43 15.17
C THR A 134 -12.74 -6.40 15.88
N THR A 135 -13.36 -5.29 16.25
CA THR A 135 -12.73 -4.20 17.01
C THR A 135 -11.95 -4.84 18.14
N THR A 136 -10.62 -4.77 18.06
CA THR A 136 -9.78 -5.16 19.18
C THR A 136 -10.28 -4.36 20.37
N PRO A 137 -10.72 -5.00 21.47
CA PRO A 137 -11.25 -4.29 22.61
C PRO A 137 -10.21 -3.26 23.05
N ALA A 138 -10.67 -2.03 23.26
CA ALA A 138 -9.83 -0.93 23.69
C ALA A 138 -8.90 -1.42 24.81
N PRO A 139 -7.60 -1.06 24.77
CA PRO A 139 -6.68 -1.44 25.84
C PRO A 139 -7.33 -1.07 27.18
N PRO A 140 -7.27 -1.95 28.20
CA PRO A 140 -7.86 -1.67 29.49
C PRO A 140 -7.38 -0.28 29.94
N ALA A 141 -8.32 0.55 30.39
CA ALA A 141 -8.02 1.88 30.90
C ALA A 141 -6.78 1.80 31.80
N PRO A 142 -5.79 2.70 31.64
CA PRO A 142 -4.57 2.64 32.41
C PRO A 142 -4.94 2.53 33.89
N ALA A 143 -4.48 1.46 34.54
CA ALA A 143 -4.70 1.27 35.96
C ALA A 143 -4.27 2.56 36.67
N THR A 144 -5.20 3.16 37.43
CA THR A 144 -4.97 4.37 38.21
C THR A 144 -3.74 4.14 39.07
N THR A 145 -2.60 4.64 38.60
CA THR A 145 -1.34 4.49 39.32
C THR A 145 -1.43 5.44 40.48
N THR A 146 -1.64 4.90 41.67
CA THR A 146 -1.45 5.61 42.94
C THR A 146 -0.10 6.33 42.85
N PRO A 147 -0.06 7.66 43.05
CA PRO A 147 1.16 8.43 42.86
C PRO A 147 2.28 7.89 43.75
N ALA A 148 3.41 7.57 43.13
CA ALA A 148 4.63 7.23 43.83
C ALA A 148 5.09 8.42 44.71
N PRO A 149 5.71 8.16 45.88
CA PRO A 149 6.23 9.21 46.74
C PRO A 149 7.30 10.06 46.00
N PRO A 150 7.44 11.34 46.38
CA PRO A 150 8.29 12.29 45.67
C PRO A 150 9.75 11.85 45.68
N VAL A 151 10.34 11.74 44.47
CA VAL A 151 11.76 11.52 44.26
C VAL A 151 12.51 12.85 44.48
N PRO A 152 13.63 12.88 45.22
CA PRO A 152 14.40 14.10 45.42
C PRO A 152 15.03 14.61 44.12
N ALA A 153 15.08 15.94 44.00
CA ALA A 153 15.48 16.69 42.81
C ALA A 153 16.86 16.29 42.28
N SER A 154 16.94 15.97 40.98
CA SER A 154 18.18 15.84 40.24
C SER A 154 18.26 16.88 39.12
N THR A 155 19.49 17.36 38.96
CA THR A 155 19.98 18.53 38.24
C THR A 155 19.56 18.61 36.77
N THR A 156 19.14 19.81 36.38
CA THR A 156 18.85 20.28 35.03
C THR A 156 20.01 20.06 34.05
N VAL A 157 19.75 19.34 32.95
CA VAL A 157 20.57 19.36 31.73
C VAL A 157 19.79 20.11 30.65
N ALA A 158 20.48 21.05 29.99
CA ALA A 158 19.92 21.99 29.02
C ALA A 158 19.45 21.33 27.70
N PRO A 159 18.48 21.92 26.97
CA PRO A 159 17.96 21.36 25.73
C PRO A 159 18.85 21.67 24.51
N ILE A 160 18.98 20.70 23.61
CA ILE A 160 19.52 20.88 22.25
C ILE A 160 18.32 21.11 21.31
N ALA A 161 18.40 22.20 20.55
CA ALA A 161 17.34 22.68 19.66
C ALA A 161 17.06 21.72 18.48
N SER A 162 15.77 21.48 18.21
CA SER A 162 15.29 20.88 16.95
C SER A 162 15.01 21.96 15.91
N ALA A 163 15.57 21.80 14.71
CA ALA A 163 15.22 22.58 13.53
C ALA A 163 14.19 21.80 12.69
N SER A 164 13.04 22.44 12.44
CA SER A 164 12.06 22.02 11.43
C SER A 164 12.53 22.50 10.05
N THR A 165 12.61 21.60 9.08
CA THR A 165 12.84 21.98 7.67
C THR A 165 11.61 21.62 6.85
N THR A 166 10.91 22.67 6.43
CA THR A 166 9.90 22.69 5.38
C THR A 166 10.59 22.60 4.00
N ALA A 167 10.11 21.73 3.11
CA ALA A 167 10.36 21.80 1.67
C ALA A 167 9.11 21.26 0.96
N ALA A 168 8.26 22.10 0.36
CA ALA A 168 8.39 22.75 -0.94
C ALA A 168 7.98 21.81 -2.11
N LEU A 169 6.79 22.12 -2.62
CA LEU A 169 6.09 21.58 -3.79
C LEU A 169 6.96 21.73 -5.06
N ILE A 170 7.08 20.68 -5.88
CA ILE A 170 7.57 20.82 -7.26
C ILE A 170 6.36 20.71 -8.19
N ASP A 171 6.04 21.85 -8.80
CA ASP A 171 5.18 22.02 -9.96
C ASP A 171 6.02 21.80 -11.22
N THR A 172 5.61 20.87 -12.09
CA THR A 172 6.22 20.74 -13.41
C THR A 172 5.12 20.72 -14.47
N ALA A 173 4.85 21.91 -15.00
CA ALA A 173 4.04 22.15 -16.17
C ALA A 173 4.58 21.39 -17.40
N ALA A 174 3.66 20.79 -18.14
CA ALA A 174 3.89 20.19 -19.44
C ALA A 174 4.34 21.25 -20.46
N THR A 175 5.43 20.96 -21.20
CA THR A 175 5.77 21.66 -22.44
C THR A 175 5.74 20.66 -23.59
N THR A 176 4.72 20.78 -24.43
CA THR A 176 4.68 20.21 -25.78
C THR A 176 5.58 21.03 -26.70
N PRO A 177 6.21 20.41 -27.71
CA PRO A 177 6.16 21.05 -29.02
C PRO A 177 5.60 20.14 -30.10
N ALA A 178 4.70 20.73 -30.86
CA ALA A 178 4.25 20.31 -32.17
C ALA A 178 5.29 20.67 -33.25
N GLY A 179 5.31 19.93 -34.35
CA GLY A 179 6.02 20.26 -35.59
C GLY A 179 6.63 19.00 -36.23
N ALA A 180 6.01 18.32 -37.20
CA ALA A 180 5.67 18.69 -38.59
C ALA A 180 6.86 18.61 -39.57
N GLY A 181 6.66 17.82 -40.64
CA GLY A 181 7.48 17.73 -41.86
C GLY A 181 8.33 16.45 -41.92
N ARG A 182 8.28 15.62 -42.96
CA ARG A 182 7.62 15.62 -44.26
C ARG A 182 7.38 14.16 -44.66
#